data_AF-A0A542EIX8-F1
#
_entry.id   AF-A0A542EIX8-F1
#
_cell.length_a   1.000
_cell.length_b   1.000
_cell.length_c   1.000
_cell.angle_alpha   90.00
_cell.angle_beta   90.00
_cell.angle_gamma   90.00
#
_symmetry.space_group_name_H-M   'P 1'
#
loop_
_entity.id
_entity.type
_entity.pdbx_description
1 polymer ?
#
loop_
_entity_poly.entity_id
_entity_poly.type
_entity_poly.pdbx_seq_one_letter_code
_entity_poly.pdbx_strand_id
1 'polypeptide(L)' 'MPFGDFAGYVDFFLLQDAVNPDGSVIYTPFADFTTSPLPTSVSNYRDYLQACMTFVAARGNRIAVWATQQRLA' A
#
# COMPACT_ATOMS: atom_id res chain seq x y z
N MET A 1 0.49 -16.75 13.08
CA MET A 1 0.49 -16.33 11.66
C MET A 1 1.94 -16.00 11.30
N PRO A 2 2.42 -16.24 10.06
CA PRO A 2 3.85 -16.14 9.72
C PRO A 2 4.54 -14.81 10.05
N PHE A 3 3.75 -13.73 10.19
CA PHE A 3 4.24 -12.36 10.41
C PHE A 3 3.73 -11.73 11.73
N GLY A 4 3.22 -12.55 12.66
CA GLY A 4 2.66 -12.05 13.93
C GLY A 4 1.25 -11.48 13.77
N ASP A 5 1.14 -10.27 13.22
CA ASP A 5 -0.08 -9.50 13.01
C ASP A 5 -0.07 -8.76 11.66
N PHE A 6 -1.04 -7.86 11.44
CA PHE A 6 -1.11 -7.08 10.22
C PHE A 6 0.05 -6.08 10.08
N ALA A 7 0.47 -5.46 11.19
CA ALA A 7 1.60 -4.54 11.17
C ALA A 7 2.90 -5.27 10.78
N GLY A 8 3.15 -6.45 11.36
CA GLY A 8 4.28 -7.28 10.99
C GLY A 8 4.23 -7.77 9.54
N TYR A 9 3.04 -8.03 8.99
CA TYR A 9 2.88 -8.30 7.56
C TYR A 9 3.25 -7.09 6.70
N VAL A 10 2.75 -5.90 7.05
CA VAL A 10 3.05 -4.64 6.36
C VAL A 10 4.55 -4.34 6.40
N ASP A 11 5.18 -4.55 7.56
CA ASP A 11 6.60 -4.31 7.73
C ASP A 11 7.46 -5.29 6.93
N PHE A 12 7.13 -6.58 6.96
CA PHE A 12 7.87 -7.61 6.24
C PHE A 12 7.89 -7.37 4.73
N PHE A 13 6.76 -6.96 4.14
CA PHE A 13 6.65 -6.73 2.70
C PHE A 13 6.93 -5.28 2.25
N LEU A 14 7.29 -4.41 3.19
CA LEU A 14 7.57 -2.99 2.96
C LEU A 14 6.35 -2.26 2.34
N LEU A 15 5.18 -2.44 2.96
CA LEU A 15 3.89 -1.92 2.49
C LEU A 15 3.40 -0.69 3.27
N GLN A 16 4.25 -0.06 4.08
CA GLN A 16 3.86 1.05 4.95
C GLN A 16 3.25 2.22 4.15
N ASP A 17 3.70 2.43 2.91
CA ASP A 17 3.17 3.49 2.05
C ASP A 17 1.85 3.11 1.36
N ALA A 18 1.28 1.93 1.64
CA ALA A 18 -0.06 1.50 1.20
C ALA A 18 -1.12 1.64 2.30
N VAL A 19 -0.72 1.95 3.53
CA VAL A 19 -1.57 1.82 4.71
C VAL A 19 -1.54 3.13 5.51
N ASN A 20 -2.70 3.64 5.87
CA ASN A 20 -2.86 4.78 6.77
C ASN A 20 -2.53 4.39 8.23
N PRO A 21 -2.29 5.37 9.12
CA PRO A 21 -2.03 5.09 10.53
C PRO A 21 -3.12 4.29 11.25
N ASP A 22 -4.36 4.34 10.76
CA ASP A 22 -5.51 3.59 11.29
C ASP A 22 -5.62 2.16 10.73
N GLY A 23 -4.69 1.74 9.85
CA GLY A 23 -4.68 0.43 9.21
C GLY A 23 -5.50 0.32 7.92
N SER A 24 -6.14 1.40 7.47
CA SER A 24 -6.88 1.42 6.20
C SER A 24 -5.94 1.49 4.98
N VAL A 25 -6.34 0.88 3.87
CA VAL A 25 -5.53 0.84 2.64
C VAL A 25 -5.89 2.00 1.71
N ILE A 26 -4.90 2.64 1.08
CA ILE A 26 -5.05 3.95 0.41
C ILE A 26 -5.47 3.92 -1.07
N TYR A 27 -5.75 2.76 -1.66
CA TYR A 27 -5.94 2.68 -3.12
C TYR A 27 -7.29 3.19 -3.63
N THR A 28 -8.36 3.00 -2.86
CA THR A 28 -9.70 3.46 -3.23
C THR A 28 -10.48 3.88 -1.98
N PRO A 29 -11.47 4.78 -2.12
CA PRO A 29 -12.43 5.03 -1.05
C PRO A 29 -13.12 3.71 -0.70
N PHE A 30 -13.01 3.27 0.55
CA PHE A 30 -13.80 2.17 1.07
C PHE A 30 -15.13 2.73 1.60
N ALA A 31 -16.24 2.27 1.04
CA ALA A 31 -17.57 2.62 1.52
C ALA A 31 -18.14 1.48 2.39
N ASP A 32 -18.31 0.30 1.81
CA ASP A 32 -18.74 -0.92 2.48
C ASP A 32 -18.43 -2.16 1.62
N PHE A 33 -18.77 -3.34 2.12
CA PHE A 33 -18.58 -4.62 1.40
C PHE A 33 -19.65 -4.94 0.35
N THR A 34 -20.61 -4.04 0.14
CA THR A 34 -21.70 -4.18 -0.85
C THR A 34 -21.45 -3.33 -2.09
N THR A 35 -20.60 -2.29 -1.98
CA THR A 35 -20.17 -1.47 -3.10
C THR A 35 -19.21 -2.20 -4.04
N SER A 36 -19.22 -1.80 -5.31
CA SER A 36 -18.30 -2.34 -6.32
C SER A 36 -16.85 -2.14 -5.88
N PRO A 37 -16.02 -3.20 -5.87
CA PRO A 37 -14.60 -3.07 -5.55
C PRO A 37 -13.80 -2.42 -6.68
N LEU A 38 -14.39 -2.28 -7.87
CA LEU A 38 -13.77 -1.65 -9.03
C LEU A 38 -14.27 -0.21 -9.22
N PRO A 39 -13.41 0.71 -9.68
CA PRO A 39 -13.82 2.05 -10.08
C PRO A 39 -14.98 2.00 -11.08
N THR A 40 -16.07 2.70 -10.76
CA THR A 40 -17.29 2.72 -11.58
C THR A 40 -17.32 3.89 -12.58
N SER A 41 -16.30 4.76 -12.55
CA SER A 41 -16.17 5.91 -13.44
C SER A 41 -14.72 6.11 -13.88
N VAL A 42 -14.54 6.82 -14.99
CA VAL A 42 -13.20 7.19 -15.49
C VAL A 42 -12.46 8.07 -14.48
N SER A 43 -13.17 8.95 -13.75
CA SER A 43 -12.55 9.78 -12.70
C SER A 43 -12.00 8.90 -11.58
N ASN A 44 -12.83 8.01 -11.04
CA ASN A 44 -12.44 7.12 -9.95
C ASN A 44 -11.28 6.20 -10.38
N TYR A 45 -11.26 5.78 -11.65
CA TYR A 45 -10.15 5.01 -12.20
C TYR A 45 -8.85 5.80 -12.24
N ARG A 46 -8.90 7.08 -12.62
CA ARG A 46 -7.71 7.96 -12.62
C ARG A 46 -7.19 8.20 -11.21
N ASP A 47 -8.08 8.39 -10.24
CA ASP A 47 -7.71 8.56 -8.83
C ASP A 47 -7.04 7.30 -8.28
N TYR A 48 -7.63 6.13 -8.54
CA TYR A 48 -7.03 4.82 -8.22
C TYR A 48 -5.66 4.65 -8.87
N LEU A 49 -5.55 4.93 -10.17
CA LEU A 49 -4.29 4.80 -10.92
C LEU A 49 -3.20 5.71 -10.32
N GLN A 50 -3.54 6.95 -9.99
CA GLN A 50 -2.62 7.89 -9.36
C GLN A 50 -2.15 7.40 -7.99
N ALA A 51 -3.06 6.86 -7.18
CA ALA A 51 -2.73 6.27 -5.87
C ALA A 51 -1.79 5.06 -6.04
N CYS A 52 -2.08 4.16 -6.98
CA CYS A 52 -1.21 3.01 -7.28
C CYS A 52 0.20 3.44 -7.73
N MET A 53 0.29 4.41 -8.66
CA MET A 53 1.58 4.90 -9.14
C MET A 53 2.40 5.55 -8.01
N THR A 54 1.74 6.34 -7.17
CA THR A 54 2.37 6.97 -6.00
C THR A 54 2.91 5.92 -5.02
N PHE A 55 2.11 4.90 -4.71
CA PHE A 55 2.53 3.80 -3.85
C PHE A 55 3.72 3.02 -4.42
N VAL A 56 3.68 2.63 -5.70
CA VAL A 56 4.75 1.85 -6.34
C VAL A 56 6.07 2.61 -6.28
N ALA A 57 6.05 3.92 -6.54
CA ALA A 57 7.24 4.77 -6.45
C ALA A 57 7.78 4.86 -5.00
N ALA A 58 6.90 5.11 -4.02
CA ALA A 58 7.28 5.20 -2.61
C ALA A 58 7.87 3.89 -2.09
N ARG A 59 7.22 2.76 -2.39
CA ARG A 59 7.72 1.42 -2.04
C ARG A 59 9.06 1.12 -2.71
N GLY A 60 9.26 1.54 -3.97
CA GLY A 60 10.55 1.41 -4.65
C GLY A 60 11.69 2.09 -3.88
N ASN A 61 11.47 3.32 -3.41
CA ASN A 61 12.43 4.04 -2.57
C ASN A 61 12.69 3.30 -1.25
N ARG A 62 11.64 2.80 -0.60
CA ARG A 62 11.75 2.03 0.64
C ARG A 62 12.57 0.75 0.47
N ILE A 63 12.35 0.01 -0.62
CA ILE A 63 13.13 -1.19 -0.97
C ILE A 63 14.61 -0.82 -1.17
N ALA A 64 14.91 0.28 -1.87
CA ALA A 64 16.28 0.71 -2.09
C ALA A 64 17.02 1.04 -0.77
N VAL A 65 16.34 1.74 0.15
CA VAL A 65 16.88 2.05 1.49
C VAL A 65 17.10 0.76 2.29
N TRP A 66 16.10 -0.11 2.36
CA TRP A 66 16.19 -1.39 3.05
C TRP A 66 17.33 -2.27 2.52
N ALA A 67 17.47 -2.38 1.19
CA ALA A 67 18.52 -3.16 0.55
C ALA A 67 19.92 -2.59 0.83
N THR A 68 20.03 -1.28 1.02
CA THR A 68 21.29 -0.64 1.40
C THR A 68 21.65 -0.96 2.85
N GLN A 69 20.70 -0.85 3.78
CA GLN A 69 20.90 -1.17 5.19
C GLN A 69 21.28 -2.64 5.37
N GLN A 70 20.65 -3.53 4.61
CA GLN A 70 20.87 -4.96 4.73
C GLN A 70 22.20 -5.45 4.14
N ARG A 71 22.82 -4.67 3.26
CA ARG A 71 24.18 -4.91 2.76
C ARG A 71 25.27 -4.46 3.75
N LEU A 72 24.92 -3.62 4.71
CA LEU A 72 25.82 -3.06 5.71
C LEU A 72 25.75 -3.81 7.07
N ALA A 73 24.81 -4.75 7.20
CA ALA A 73 24.64 -5.63 8.35
C ALA A 73 25.35 -6.97 8.11
#